data_AF-A0AAW1BH60-F1
#
_entry.id   AF-A0AAW1BH60-F1
#
_cell.length_a   1.000
_cell.length_b   1.000
_cell.length_c   1.000
_cell.angle_alpha   90.00
_cell.angle_beta   90.00
_cell.angle_gamma   90.00
#
_symmetry.space_group_name_H-M   'P 1'
#
loop_
_entity.id
_entity.type
_entity.pdbx_description
1 polymer ?
#
loop_
_entity_poly.entity_id
_entity_poly.type
_entity_poly.pdbx_seq_one_letter_code
_entity_poly.pdbx_strand_id
1 'polypeptide(L)'
;ISNVNETSVNLEWSSPQNKGGREDVSYNVVCKRCGASDLNRCRSCGSGVHFSPQQNGLKSTRVSITDLLAHTNYTFEIWAVNGVSKQNPSQDQAVSVTVTTNQAGKLFIIL
;
A
#
# COMPACT_ATOMS: atom_id res chain seq x y z
N ILE A 1 23.92 -6.58 -20.55
CA ILE A 1 23.57 -7.12 -19.21
C ILE A 1 22.34 -6.35 -18.73
N SER A 2 21.16 -6.97 -18.81
CA SER A 2 19.91 -6.38 -18.33
C SER A 2 19.90 -6.45 -16.81
N ASN A 3 20.00 -5.29 -16.15
CA ASN A 3 19.93 -5.17 -14.70
C ASN A 3 18.53 -5.58 -14.23
N VAL A 4 18.38 -6.79 -13.69
CA VAL A 4 17.16 -7.20 -12.99
C VAL A 4 17.26 -6.66 -11.56
N ASN A 5 16.84 -5.41 -11.38
CA ASN A 5 16.61 -4.81 -10.07
C ASN A 5 15.15 -4.31 -9.99
N GLU A 6 14.20 -5.15 -10.40
CA GLU A 6 12.80 -4.78 -10.66
C GLU A 6 11.79 -5.40 -9.67
N THR A 7 12.10 -5.47 -8.38
CA THR A 7 11.10 -5.85 -7.35
C THR A 7 10.27 -4.65 -6.92
N SER A 8 9.55 -4.06 -7.88
CA SER A 8 8.72 -2.88 -7.68
C SER A 8 7.24 -3.15 -7.88
N VAL A 9 6.40 -2.46 -7.11
CA VAL A 9 4.93 -2.45 -7.24
C VAL A 9 4.46 -1.01 -7.39
N ASN A 10 3.65 -0.75 -8.41
CA ASN A 10 2.97 0.52 -8.57
C ASN A 10 1.51 0.35 -8.16
N LEU A 11 1.10 1.04 -7.09
CA LEU A 11 -0.27 1.07 -6.63
C LEU A 11 -0.96 2.34 -7.11
N GLU A 12 -2.17 2.20 -7.61
CA GLU A 12 -3.05 3.29 -8.01
C GLU A 12 -4.47 2.99 -7.51
N TRP A 13 -5.17 4.00 -6.99
CA TRP A 13 -6.52 3.81 -6.46
C TRP A 13 -7.50 4.93 -6.80
N SER A 14 -8.80 4.69 -6.60
CA SER A 14 -9.84 5.71 -6.65
C SER A 14 -10.01 6.41 -5.30
N SER A 15 -10.49 7.65 -5.29
CA SER A 15 -10.92 8.27 -4.03
C SER A 15 -12.15 7.55 -3.45
N PRO A 16 -12.31 7.48 -2.11
CA PRO A 16 -13.50 6.89 -1.50
C PRO A 16 -14.77 7.57 -2.00
N GLN A 17 -15.82 6.78 -2.27
CA GLN A 17 -17.11 7.31 -2.76
C GLN A 17 -17.77 8.23 -1.72
N ASN A 18 -17.61 7.93 -0.43
CA ASN A 18 -18.11 8.75 0.66
C ASN A 18 -16.96 9.29 1.51
N LYS A 19 -16.58 10.55 1.27
CA LYS A 19 -15.57 11.26 2.08
C LYS A 19 -16.12 11.80 3.42
N GLY A 20 -17.39 11.51 3.75
CA GLY A 20 -18.06 12.08 4.92
C GLY A 20 -18.19 13.60 4.86
N GLY A 21 -18.29 14.18 3.65
CA GLY A 21 -18.40 15.62 3.42
C GLY A 21 -17.09 16.40 3.59
N ARG A 22 -15.94 15.72 3.57
CA ARG A 22 -14.63 16.31 3.87
C ARG A 22 -13.69 16.29 2.67
N GLU A 23 -12.91 17.35 2.53
CA GLU A 23 -11.91 17.50 1.45
C GLU A 23 -10.48 17.33 1.96
N ASP A 24 -10.26 17.22 3.27
CA ASP A 24 -8.94 17.06 3.90
C ASP A 24 -8.39 15.62 3.86
N VAL A 25 -8.94 14.76 3.00
CA VAL A 25 -8.51 13.36 2.87
C VAL A 25 -7.04 13.27 2.42
N SER A 26 -6.31 12.35 3.02
CA SER A 26 -4.98 11.90 2.60
C SER A 26 -4.87 10.39 2.76
N TYR A 27 -3.84 9.80 2.18
CA TYR A 27 -3.66 8.35 2.18
C TYR A 27 -2.37 7.93 2.86
N ASN A 28 -2.44 6.83 3.62
CA ASN A 28 -1.29 6.17 4.21
C ASN A 28 -1.21 4.73 3.69
N VAL A 29 0.00 4.23 3.44
CA VAL A 29 0.21 2.86 2.96
C VAL A 29 0.91 2.04 4.02
N VAL A 30 0.25 0.98 4.48
CA VAL A 30 0.84 -0.02 5.37
C VAL A 30 1.30 -1.20 4.53
N CYS A 31 2.58 -1.56 4.65
CA CYS A 31 3.16 -2.70 3.97
C CYS A 31 3.39 -3.84 4.95
N LYS A 32 2.86 -5.02 4.62
CA LYS A 32 3.02 -6.25 5.36
C LYS A 32 3.63 -7.31 4.46
N ARG A 33 4.58 -8.09 4.98
CA ARG A 33 5.14 -9.27 4.35
C ARG A 33 4.62 -10.50 5.07
N CYS A 34 3.94 -11.38 4.35
CA CYS A 34 3.46 -12.64 4.90
C CYS A 34 4.36 -13.77 4.39
N GLY A 35 4.74 -14.70 5.26
CA GLY A 35 5.57 -15.84 4.87
C GLY A 35 4.78 -16.78 3.96
N ALA A 36 5.46 -17.47 3.04
CA ALA A 36 4.82 -18.46 2.16
C ALA A 36 4.10 -19.58 2.94
N SER A 37 4.55 -19.85 4.17
CA SER A 37 4.03 -20.89 5.05
C SER A 37 2.91 -20.43 6.00
N ASP A 38 2.73 -19.12 6.20
CA ASP A 38 1.75 -18.59 7.15
C ASP A 38 1.27 -17.18 6.75
N LEU A 39 0.13 -17.13 6.07
CA LEU A 39 -0.54 -15.90 5.66
C LEU A 39 -1.12 -15.12 6.85
N ASN A 40 -1.32 -15.76 8.01
CA ASN A 40 -1.88 -15.10 9.19
C ASN A 40 -0.83 -14.39 10.05
N ARG A 41 0.46 -14.67 9.80
CA ARG A 41 1.57 -14.11 10.58
C ARG A 41 2.42 -13.15 9.75
N CYS A 42 1.76 -12.11 9.23
CA CYS A 42 2.42 -11.05 8.47
C CYS A 42 3.22 -10.11 9.39
N ARG A 43 4.38 -9.67 8.92
CA ARG A 43 5.23 -8.68 9.61
C ARG A 43 5.27 -7.39 8.81
N SER A 44 5.48 -6.24 9.47
CA SER A 44 5.72 -4.99 8.75
C SER A 44 6.91 -5.14 7.80
N CYS A 45 6.81 -4.51 6.64
CA CYS A 45 7.93 -4.41 5.71
C CYS A 45 9.10 -3.70 6.41
N GLY A 46 10.31 -4.25 6.28
CA GLY A 46 11.51 -3.66 6.87
C GLY A 46 11.87 -2.33 6.21
N SER A 47 12.84 -1.61 6.81
CA SER A 47 13.28 -0.28 6.37
C SER A 47 13.96 -0.24 5.00
N GLY A 48 14.20 -1.39 4.37
CA GLY A 48 14.75 -1.47 3.02
C GLY A 48 13.74 -1.21 1.90
N VAL A 49 12.44 -1.14 2.21
CA VAL A 49 11.39 -0.85 1.22
C VAL A 49 11.20 0.65 1.08
N HIS A 50 11.23 1.15 -0.16
CA HIS A 50 11.11 2.58 -0.44
C HIS A 50 9.75 2.92 -1.04
N PHE A 51 9.17 4.05 -0.62
CA PHE A 51 7.89 4.56 -1.10
C PHE A 51 8.10 5.92 -1.76
N SER A 52 7.67 6.06 -3.01
CA SER A 52 7.73 7.31 -3.76
C SER A 52 6.33 7.74 -4.22
N PRO A 53 5.90 9.00 -3.96
CA PRO A 53 6.70 10.10 -3.39
C PRO A 53 6.91 10.01 -1.86
N GLN A 54 6.01 9.33 -1.15
CA GLN A 54 6.10 9.10 0.30
C GLN A 54 5.14 7.98 0.73
N GLN A 55 5.31 7.44 1.93
CA GLN A 55 4.45 6.37 2.47
C GLN A 55 3.16 6.89 3.13
N ASN A 56 3.25 8.05 3.80
CA ASN A 56 2.17 8.61 4.62
C ASN A 56 1.80 10.02 4.14
N GLY A 57 0.56 10.43 4.33
CA GLY A 57 0.07 11.77 4.00
C GLY A 57 -0.01 12.03 2.50
N LEU A 58 -0.15 11.00 1.67
CA LEU A 58 -0.30 11.11 0.22
C LEU A 58 -1.57 11.91 -0.12
N LYS A 59 -1.43 12.91 -1.00
CA LYS A 59 -2.57 13.66 -1.55
C LYS A 59 -3.03 13.14 -2.91
N SER A 60 -2.13 12.46 -3.63
CA SER A 60 -2.44 11.70 -4.83
C SER A 60 -2.95 10.30 -4.50
N THR A 61 -3.56 9.64 -5.48
CA THR A 61 -4.03 8.25 -5.38
C THR A 61 -3.07 7.25 -6.04
N ARG A 62 -1.77 7.49 -5.90
CA ARG A 62 -0.72 6.64 -6.48
C ARG A 62 0.52 6.63 -5.59
N VAL A 63 1.16 5.46 -5.48
CA VAL A 63 2.49 5.29 -4.89
C VAL A 63 3.29 4.24 -5.65
N SER A 64 4.59 4.44 -5.77
CA SER A 64 5.54 3.43 -6.25
C SER A 64 6.30 2.86 -5.07
N ILE A 65 6.38 1.54 -4.97
CA ILE A 65 7.10 0.80 -3.93
C ILE A 65 8.23 0.04 -4.58
N THR A 66 9.48 0.22 -4.11
CA THR A 66 10.67 -0.44 -4.64
C THR A 66 11.42 -1.23 -3.57
N ASP A 67 12.42 -2.00 -4.00
CA ASP A 67 13.31 -2.77 -3.13
C ASP A 67 12.59 -3.85 -2.31
N LEU A 68 11.53 -4.41 -2.89
CA LEU A 68 10.85 -5.57 -2.34
C LEU A 68 11.70 -6.82 -2.53
N LEU A 69 11.44 -7.88 -1.77
CA LEU A 69 12.12 -9.15 -1.98
C LEU A 69 11.38 -9.95 -3.03
N ALA A 70 12.08 -10.53 -4.01
CA ALA A 70 11.46 -11.38 -5.02
C ALA A 70 10.80 -12.62 -4.40
N HIS A 71 9.87 -13.21 -5.15
CA HIS A 71 9.08 -14.41 -4.82
C HIS A 71 8.43 -14.33 -3.44
N THR A 72 8.00 -13.14 -3.04
CA THR A 72 7.44 -12.89 -1.71
C THR A 72 6.04 -12.30 -1.82
N ASN A 73 5.14 -12.76 -0.95
CA ASN A 73 3.82 -12.19 -0.80
C ASN A 73 3.86 -10.96 0.10
N TYR A 74 3.46 -9.83 -0.47
CA TYR A 74 3.25 -8.58 0.21
C TYR A 74 1.76 -8.25 0.24
N THR A 75 1.27 -7.77 1.37
CA THR A 75 -0.06 -7.18 1.49
C THR A 75 0.11 -5.69 1.77
N PHE A 76 -0.52 -4.87 0.94
CA PHE A 76 -0.55 -3.42 1.11
C PHE A 76 -1.95 -3.00 1.53
N GLU A 77 -2.04 -2.23 2.61
CA GLU A 77 -3.29 -1.62 3.05
C GLU A 77 -3.22 -0.12 2.79
N ILE A 78 -4.19 0.40 2.04
CA ILE A 78 -4.30 1.82 1.72
C ILE A 78 -5.38 2.40 2.61
N TRP A 79 -4.98 3.27 3.53
CA TRP A 79 -5.85 3.90 4.50
C TRP A 79 -6.21 5.30 4.04
N ALA A 80 -7.50 5.59 3.88
CA ALA A 80 -8.00 6.95 3.71
C ALA A 80 -8.16 7.61 5.08
N VAL A 81 -7.39 8.67 5.34
CA VAL A 81 -7.38 9.38 6.61
C VAL A 81 -7.77 10.84 6.44
N ASN A 82 -8.55 11.37 7.39
CA ASN A 82 -8.89 12.78 7.51
C ASN A 82 -8.71 13.26 8.96
N GLY A 83 -9.03 14.53 9.26
CA GLY A 83 -8.92 15.08 10.62
C GLY A 83 -9.77 14.37 11.69
N VAL A 84 -10.77 13.58 11.30
CA VAL A 84 -11.68 12.84 12.20
C VAL A 84 -11.27 11.36 12.35
N SER A 85 -10.54 10.78 11.40
CA SER A 85 -10.05 9.39 11.49
C SER A 85 -9.24 9.13 12.77
N LYS A 86 -8.60 10.16 13.36
CA LYS A 86 -7.90 10.07 14.65
C LYS A 86 -8.82 9.86 15.85
N GLN A 87 -10.09 10.25 15.75
CA GLN A 87 -11.09 10.15 16.82
C GLN A 87 -11.79 8.79 16.79
N ASN A 88 -11.91 8.17 15.60
CA ASN A 88 -12.51 6.84 15.45
C ASN A 88 -11.89 6.09 14.24
N PRO A 89 -10.75 5.41 14.42
CA PRO A 89 -10.16 4.60 13.36
C PRO A 89 -11.01 3.34 13.11
N SER A 90 -11.63 3.23 11.94
CA SER A 90 -12.34 2.01 11.49
C SER A 90 -11.59 1.33 10.35
N GLN A 91 -11.60 -0.01 10.31
CA GLN A 91 -11.07 -0.79 9.19
C GLN A 91 -11.81 -0.52 7.86
N ASP A 92 -13.05 -0.04 7.91
CA ASP A 92 -13.81 0.35 6.70
C ASP A 92 -13.17 1.52 5.94
N GLN A 93 -12.17 2.19 6.54
CA GLN A 93 -11.40 3.28 5.92
C GLN A 93 -10.19 2.77 5.13
N ALA A 94 -10.02 1.45 5.03
CA ALA A 94 -8.89 0.83 4.34
C ALA A 94 -9.30 -0.25 3.35
N VAL A 95 -8.57 -0.33 2.24
CA VAL A 95 -8.60 -1.49 1.34
C VAL A 95 -7.26 -2.22 1.41
N SER A 96 -7.28 -3.52 1.20
CA SER A 96 -6.07 -4.34 1.14
C SER A 96 -5.90 -4.98 -0.24
N VAL A 97 -4.64 -5.11 -0.67
CA VAL A 97 -4.27 -5.86 -1.87
C VAL A 97 -3.08 -6.76 -1.54
N THR A 98 -3.09 -7.99 -2.03
CA THR A 98 -1.97 -8.93 -1.90
C THR A 98 -1.30 -9.13 -3.24
N VAL A 99 0.03 -9.05 -3.25
CA VAL A 99 0.88 -9.09 -4.44
C VAL A 99 2.02 -10.07 -4.20
N THR A 100 2.20 -11.01 -5.12
CA THR A 100 3.39 -11.85 -5.18
C THR A 100 4.42 -11.18 -6.09
N THR A 101 5.58 -10.83 -5.54
CA THR A 101 6.64 -10.11 -6.26
C THR A 101 7.47 -11.06 -7.12
N ASN A 102 7.00 -11.46 -8.29
CA ASN A 102 7.76 -12.29 -9.24
C ASN A 102 7.93 -11.64 -10.63
N GLN A 103 7.25 -10.53 -10.90
CA GLN A 103 7.38 -9.66 -12.09
C GLN A 103 7.01 -8.23 -11.66
N ALA A 104 7.61 -7.20 -12.27
CA ALA A 104 7.20 -5.81 -12.03
C ALA A 104 5.69 -5.67 -12.33
N GLY A 105 4.92 -5.20 -11.34
CA GLY A 105 3.45 -5.19 -11.40
C GLY A 105 2.86 -3.80 -11.20
N LYS A 106 1.89 -3.42 -12.05
CA LYS A 106 1.02 -2.25 -11.84
C LYS A 106 -0.36 -2.74 -11.43
N LEU A 107 -0.88 -2.22 -10.32
CA LEU A 107 -2.17 -2.59 -9.77
C LEU A 107 -3.06 -1.36 -9.58
N PHE A 108 -4.32 -1.52 -10.00
CA PHE A 108 -5.38 -0.54 -9.80
C PHE A 108 -6.36 -1.08 -8.76
N ILE A 109 -6.71 -0.26 -7.78
CA ILE A 109 -7.53 -0.63 -6.63
C ILE A 109 -8.69 0.36 -6.51
N ILE A 110 -9.86 -0.10 -6.07
CA ILE A 110 -11.01 0.78 -5.84
C ILE A 110 -11.26 0.85 -4.33
N LEU A 111 -11.33 2.09 -3.80
CA LEU A 111 -11.70 2.40 -2.41
C LEU A 111 -13.21 2.64 -2.29
#